data_AF-A0A804MMD0-F1
#
_entry.id   AF-A0A804MMD0-F1
#
_cell.length_a   1.000
_cell.length_b   1.000
_cell.length_c   1.000
_cell.angle_alpha   90.00
_cell.angle_beta   90.00
_cell.angle_gamma   90.00
#
_symmetry.space_group_name_H-M   'P 1'
#
loop_
_entity.id
_entity.type
_entity.pdbx_description
1 polymer ?
#
loop_
_entity_poly.entity_id
_entity_poly.type
_entity_poly.pdbx_seq_one_letter_code
_entity_poly.pdbx_strand_id
1 'polypeptide(L)'
;MAGAIVGRLGRHPTSLLLLTLPRHAAAHHRLHSPSSSQGQYSKMGDPSERNGHGALTRVLFCGPYWPASTNYTREYLQDYPFIQVDEVGLEQVPDVIHSYHICVVKNKRIDSDIIAKATQMKIIMQYGVGLEGVDVNAATEHKIKVARIPGSTTGNAVSCAEMAIYLTLGILRKQKEMDTAVNRKDLGVPVGDTLFGKTILILGFGAIGIEVAKRLRPFGVKILATKRNWSSDTLPSYVDELVDKKGGPEDMYEFAGEANIVIACMTLTSETVNASLGVLSYKYSFKMAST
;
A
#
# COMPACT_ATOMS: atom_id res chain seq x y z
N MET A 1 3.57 -0.75 -1.21
CA MET A 1 2.53 0.09 -1.86
C MET A 1 1.36 -0.82 -2.23
N ALA A 2 0.23 -0.76 -1.53
CA ALA A 2 -0.94 -1.56 -1.90
C ALA A 2 -1.80 -0.77 -2.90
N GLY A 3 -1.66 -1.09 -4.19
CA GLY A 3 -2.51 -0.54 -5.24
C GLY A 3 -3.74 -1.42 -5.41
N ALA A 4 -4.94 -0.85 -5.22
CA ALA A 4 -6.16 -1.49 -5.69
C ALA A 4 -6.27 -1.28 -7.21
N ILE A 5 -6.11 -2.35 -7.98
CA ILE A 5 -6.40 -2.30 -9.43
C ILE A 5 -7.90 -2.51 -9.58
N VAL A 6 -8.59 -1.49 -10.10
CA VAL A 6 -10.00 -1.55 -10.49
C VAL A 6 -10.06 -1.30 -11.99
N GLY A 7 -10.73 -2.17 -12.75
CA GLY A 7 -10.82 -2.09 -14.22
C GLY A 7 -12.27 -2.07 -14.72
N ARG A 8 -12.53 -1.33 -15.79
CA ARG A 8 -13.80 -1.35 -16.56
C ARG A 8 -13.63 -2.06 -17.90
N LEU A 9 -14.69 -2.73 -18.36
CA LEU A 9 -14.76 -3.40 -19.66
C LEU A 9 -15.89 -2.84 -20.53
N GLY A 10 -15.56 -2.12 -21.61
CA GLY A 10 -16.46 -1.61 -22.67
C GLY A 10 -15.71 -0.90 -23.82
N ARG A 11 -16.20 -1.00 -25.07
CA ARG A 11 -15.49 -0.88 -26.38
C ARG A 11 -14.63 0.39 -26.66
N HIS A 12 -13.37 0.17 -27.11
CA HIS A 12 -12.34 1.07 -27.73
C HIS A 12 -11.68 2.21 -26.91
N PRO A 13 -10.47 2.66 -27.32
CA PRO A 13 -9.17 2.02 -27.13
C PRO A 13 -8.63 2.21 -25.69
N THR A 14 -7.78 1.29 -25.29
CA THR A 14 -7.10 1.14 -23.99
C THR A 14 -6.56 2.47 -23.44
N SER A 15 -7.06 2.90 -22.28
CA SER A 15 -6.32 3.79 -21.38
C SER A 15 -5.99 3.00 -20.13
N LEU A 16 -4.79 2.43 -20.10
CA LEU A 16 -4.17 1.93 -18.88
C LEU A 16 -3.92 3.14 -17.97
N LEU A 17 -4.72 3.32 -16.92
CA LEU A 17 -4.45 4.37 -15.94
C LEU A 17 -3.37 3.87 -14.97
N LEU A 18 -2.11 3.89 -15.41
CA LEU A 18 -0.98 3.88 -14.49
C LEU A 18 -0.92 5.29 -13.89
N LEU A 19 -1.30 5.45 -12.62
CA LEU A 19 -1.10 6.70 -11.89
C LEU A 19 0.40 6.95 -11.72
N THR A 20 1.02 7.57 -12.72
CA THR A 20 2.23 8.36 -12.52
C THR A 20 1.76 9.77 -12.12
N LEU A 21 2.14 10.21 -10.92
CA LEU A 21 1.86 11.56 -10.47
C LEU A 21 2.54 12.55 -11.44
N PRO A 22 1.80 13.52 -12.02
CA PRO A 22 2.44 14.58 -12.79
C PRO A 22 3.29 15.45 -11.87
N ARG A 23 4.56 15.64 -12.24
CA ARG A 23 5.31 16.83 -11.81
C ARG A 23 4.58 18.03 -12.40
N HIS A 24 3.88 18.82 -11.59
CA HIS A 24 3.46 20.15 -11.99
C HIS A 24 3.85 21.20 -10.97
N ALA A 25 4.39 22.27 -11.53
CA ALA A 25 4.94 23.44 -10.90
C ALA A 25 3.88 24.15 -10.05
N ALA A 26 4.27 24.49 -8.82
CA ALA A 26 3.49 25.39 -7.98
C ALA A 26 3.75 26.84 -8.42
N ALA A 27 2.68 27.53 -8.83
CA ALA A 27 2.66 28.96 -9.03
C ALA A 27 2.78 29.70 -7.68
N HIS A 28 3.50 30.81 -7.71
CA HIS A 28 3.80 31.68 -6.58
C HIS A 28 2.54 32.26 -5.92
N HIS A 29 2.37 31.99 -4.63
CA HIS A 29 1.70 32.91 -3.73
C HIS A 29 2.64 33.25 -2.57
N ARG A 30 2.98 34.53 -2.48
CA ARG A 30 3.86 35.11 -1.45
C ARG A 30 3.20 34.97 -0.09
N LEU A 31 3.86 34.26 0.81
CA LEU A 31 3.71 34.41 2.25
C LEU A 31 5.09 34.71 2.82
N HIS A 32 5.13 35.71 3.69
CA HIS A 32 6.33 36.32 4.24
C HIS A 32 7.29 35.29 4.85
N SER A 33 8.55 35.40 4.46
CA SER A 33 9.71 34.67 4.98
C SER A 33 10.10 35.15 6.38
N PRO A 34 10.32 34.26 7.36
CA PRO A 34 11.35 34.44 8.37
C PRO A 34 12.67 33.87 7.85
N SER A 35 13.74 34.57 8.19
CA SER A 35 15.14 34.38 7.82
C SER A 35 15.64 32.94 7.76
N SER A 36 16.44 32.68 6.72
CA SER A 36 17.32 31.53 6.54
C SER A 36 18.24 31.30 7.76
N SER A 37 18.04 30.20 8.48
CA SER A 37 19.11 29.56 9.26
C SER A 37 19.56 28.32 8.51
N GLN A 38 20.75 28.36 7.94
CA GLN A 38 21.46 27.18 7.43
C GLN A 38 21.44 26.11 8.53
N GLY A 39 20.82 24.96 8.26
CA GLY A 39 20.89 23.80 9.13
C GLY A 39 22.34 23.37 9.26
N GLN A 40 22.93 23.62 10.43
CA GLN A 40 24.24 23.10 10.78
C GLN A 40 24.18 21.57 10.78
N TYR A 41 25.06 20.96 10.00
CA TYR A 41 25.43 19.57 10.16
C TYR A 41 26.01 19.40 11.57
N SER A 42 25.29 18.71 12.46
CA SER A 42 25.85 18.28 13.73
C SER A 42 26.96 17.26 13.46
N LYS A 43 28.19 17.64 13.81
CA LYS A 43 29.40 16.79 13.75
C LYS A 43 29.12 15.43 14.40
N MET A 44 29.50 14.36 13.70
CA MET A 44 29.69 13.02 14.28
C MET A 44 30.66 13.14 15.47
N GLY A 45 30.20 12.78 16.67
CA GLY A 45 31.03 12.72 17.87
C GLY A 45 32.02 11.55 17.83
N ASP A 46 33.22 11.82 18.32
CA ASP A 46 34.34 10.90 18.53
C ASP A 46 33.93 9.69 19.41
N PRO A 47 34.33 8.43 19.11
CA PRO A 47 33.89 7.25 19.87
C PRO A 47 34.51 7.06 21.26
N SER A 48 35.24 8.04 21.81
CA SER A 48 36.14 7.83 22.95
C SER A 48 35.69 8.44 24.28
N GLU A 49 34.42 8.31 24.67
CA GLU A 49 34.02 8.47 26.09
C GLU A 49 33.01 7.40 26.52
N ARG A 50 33.52 6.37 27.21
CA ARG A 50 32.69 5.37 27.92
C ARG A 50 32.39 5.87 29.33
N ASN A 51 31.32 6.64 29.48
CA ASN A 51 30.70 6.93 30.78
C ASN A 51 29.35 6.21 30.89
N GLY A 52 29.28 5.17 31.73
CA GLY A 52 28.18 4.70 32.59
C GLY A 52 26.71 4.60 32.11
N HIS A 53 26.34 5.11 30.94
CA HIS A 53 24.99 5.05 30.39
C HIS A 53 24.88 3.83 29.46
N GLY A 54 23.79 3.07 29.57
CA GLY A 54 23.56 1.89 28.73
C GLY A 54 23.79 2.20 27.24
N ALA A 55 24.33 1.23 26.50
CA ALA A 55 24.72 1.41 25.09
C ALA A 55 23.63 2.14 24.27
N LEU A 56 24.02 3.24 23.62
CA LEU A 56 23.12 4.07 22.81
C LEU A 56 22.44 3.23 21.72
N THR A 57 21.12 3.14 21.76
CA THR A 57 20.34 2.49 20.70
C THR A 57 20.03 3.50 19.61
N ARG A 58 20.30 3.15 18.36
CA ARG A 58 20.12 4.06 17.22
C ARG A 58 19.04 3.56 16.28
N VAL A 59 18.06 4.42 16.01
CA VAL A 59 16.90 4.18 15.14
C VAL A 59 17.05 5.05 13.89
N LEU A 60 17.01 4.41 12.71
CA LEU A 60 17.08 5.07 11.42
C LEU A 60 15.70 5.12 10.76
N PHE A 61 15.20 6.31 10.43
CA PHE A 61 14.08 6.48 9.51
C PHE A 61 14.59 6.75 8.09
N CYS A 62 14.11 5.95 7.12
CA CYS A 62 14.50 6.06 5.72
C CYS A 62 13.64 7.10 4.98
N GLY A 63 14.12 8.34 4.90
CA GLY A 63 13.55 9.44 4.13
C GLY A 63 12.47 10.28 4.85
N PRO A 64 12.21 11.51 4.37
CA PRO A 64 11.38 12.52 5.04
C PRO A 64 9.86 12.31 4.87
N TYR A 65 9.45 11.22 4.24
CA TYR A 65 8.03 10.97 3.95
C TYR A 65 7.27 10.61 5.23
N TRP A 66 6.00 11.01 5.33
CA TRP A 66 5.18 10.81 6.53
C TRP A 66 5.88 11.29 7.82
N PRO A 67 6.21 12.60 7.92
CA PRO A 67 6.99 13.14 9.03
C PRO A 67 6.32 12.90 10.39
N ALA A 68 4.99 12.75 10.44
CA ALA A 68 4.26 12.38 11.64
C ALA A 68 4.79 11.10 12.32
N SER A 69 5.23 10.10 11.53
CA SER A 69 5.78 8.85 12.08
C SER A 69 7.07 9.07 12.89
N THR A 70 7.99 9.85 12.31
CA THR A 70 9.27 10.19 12.91
C THR A 70 9.11 11.19 14.05
N ASN A 71 8.25 12.21 13.89
CA ASN A 71 7.98 13.22 14.92
C ASN A 71 7.35 12.60 16.17
N TYR A 72 6.30 11.79 16.00
CA TYR A 72 5.66 11.09 17.12
C TYR A 72 6.64 10.15 17.83
N THR A 73 7.50 9.46 17.07
CA THR A 73 8.50 8.57 17.67
C THR A 73 9.53 9.36 18.48
N ARG A 74 9.98 10.53 18.02
CA ARG A 74 10.87 11.41 18.79
C ARG A 74 10.21 11.93 20.06
N GLU A 75 8.97 12.40 19.96
CA GLU A 75 8.19 12.88 21.10
C GLU A 75 7.97 11.78 22.13
N TYR A 76 7.55 10.58 21.68
CA TYR A 76 7.35 9.42 22.55
C TYR A 76 8.64 8.98 23.25
N LEU A 77 9.80 9.17 22.62
CA LEU A 77 11.10 8.77 23.13
C LEU A 77 11.82 9.87 23.93
N GLN A 78 11.18 11.01 24.18
CA GLN A 78 11.80 12.14 24.90
C GLN A 78 12.34 11.74 26.30
N ASP A 79 11.67 10.81 26.98
CA ASP A 79 12.05 10.32 28.30
C ASP A 79 13.10 9.18 28.25
N TYR A 80 13.56 8.82 27.04
CA TYR A 80 14.51 7.73 26.79
C TYR A 80 15.77 8.26 26.08
N PRO A 81 16.62 9.04 26.76
CA PRO A 81 17.76 9.74 26.14
C PRO A 81 18.85 8.80 25.58
N PHE A 82 18.81 7.52 25.93
CA PHE A 82 19.68 6.47 25.37
C PHE A 82 19.16 5.89 24.04
N ILE A 83 18.08 6.43 23.48
CA ILE A 83 17.56 6.07 22.15
C ILE A 83 17.62 7.29 21.23
N GLN A 84 18.51 7.24 20.23
CA GLN A 84 18.63 8.29 19.22
C GLN A 84 17.84 7.95 17.97
N VAL A 85 17.06 8.91 17.49
CA VAL A 85 16.22 8.78 16.28
C VAL A 85 16.68 9.73 15.18
N ASP A 86 17.33 9.15 14.18
CA ASP A 86 17.82 9.88 13.00
C ASP A 86 16.87 9.68 11.82
N GLU A 87 16.75 10.69 10.97
CA GLU A 87 16.10 10.59 9.66
C GLU A 87 17.11 10.96 8.58
N VAL A 88 17.25 10.10 7.58
CA VAL A 88 18.29 10.22 6.55
C VAL A 88 17.66 10.08 5.17
N GLY A 89 18.19 10.80 4.18
CA GLY A 89 17.73 10.70 2.80
C GLY A 89 17.88 9.28 2.24
N LEU A 90 16.96 8.86 1.38
CA LEU A 90 16.90 7.48 0.86
C LEU A 90 18.23 6.99 0.25
N GLU A 91 18.93 7.88 -0.46
CA GLU A 91 20.20 7.59 -1.13
C GLU A 91 21.38 7.44 -0.16
N GLN A 92 21.30 8.06 1.00
CA GLN A 92 22.37 8.03 2.01
C GLN A 92 22.25 6.82 2.95
N VAL A 93 21.11 6.12 2.96
CA VAL A 93 20.87 4.95 3.81
C VAL A 93 21.98 3.90 3.68
N PRO A 94 22.43 3.48 2.49
CA PRO A 94 23.47 2.46 2.36
C PRO A 94 24.81 2.84 3.01
N ASP A 95 25.09 4.14 3.14
CA ASP A 95 26.37 4.63 3.64
C ASP A 95 26.41 4.71 5.17
N VAL A 96 25.24 4.82 5.82
CA VAL A 96 25.15 5.03 7.28
C VAL A 96 24.55 3.85 8.04
N ILE A 97 23.86 2.93 7.35
CA ILE A 97 23.05 1.86 7.97
C ILE A 97 23.85 0.96 8.93
N HIS A 98 25.16 0.82 8.71
CA HIS A 98 26.07 0.04 9.55
C HIS A 98 26.10 0.51 11.02
N SER A 99 25.75 1.77 11.28
CA SER A 99 25.76 2.38 12.61
C SER A 99 24.44 2.30 13.37
N TYR A 100 23.41 1.65 12.80
CA TYR A 100 22.06 1.61 13.36
C TYR A 100 21.64 0.22 13.83
N HIS A 101 20.79 0.21 14.86
CA HIS A 101 20.25 -1.00 15.49
C HIS A 101 18.84 -1.32 15.00
N ILE A 102 18.08 -0.29 14.65
CA ILE A 102 16.69 -0.36 14.17
C ILE A 102 16.60 0.45 12.89
N CYS A 103 15.99 -0.11 11.86
CA CYS A 103 15.69 0.60 10.61
C CYS A 103 14.18 0.63 10.39
N VAL A 104 13.59 1.82 10.32
CA VAL A 104 12.20 2.05 9.93
C VAL A 104 12.17 2.42 8.46
N VAL A 105 11.73 1.46 7.64
CA VAL A 105 11.73 1.55 6.19
C VAL A 105 10.40 2.11 5.71
N LYS A 106 10.45 3.18 4.91
CA LYS A 106 9.28 3.79 4.27
C LYS A 106 9.26 3.41 2.78
N ASN A 107 9.85 4.25 1.93
CA ASN A 107 9.89 4.10 0.47
C ASN A 107 11.28 3.71 -0.06
N LYS A 108 12.03 2.87 0.69
CA LYS A 108 13.34 2.38 0.25
C LYS A 108 13.28 0.87 0.08
N ARG A 109 13.80 0.36 -1.04
CA ARG A 109 14.13 -1.06 -1.14
C ARG A 109 15.39 -1.35 -0.33
N ILE A 110 15.29 -2.25 0.64
CA ILE A 110 16.37 -2.78 1.47
C ILE A 110 16.68 -4.19 0.98
N ASP A 111 17.63 -4.27 0.07
CA ASP A 111 18.08 -5.52 -0.56
C ASP A 111 19.29 -6.12 0.15
N SER A 112 19.74 -7.28 -0.35
CA SER A 112 20.88 -8.02 0.17
C SER A 112 22.14 -7.15 0.36
N ASP A 113 22.42 -6.25 -0.58
CA ASP A 113 23.63 -5.43 -0.58
C ASP A 113 23.58 -4.38 0.55
N ILE A 114 22.42 -3.79 0.79
CA ILE A 114 22.21 -2.88 1.93
C ILE A 114 22.22 -3.64 3.26
N ILE A 115 21.60 -4.83 3.29
CA ILE A 115 21.54 -5.68 4.48
C ILE A 115 22.94 -6.13 4.91
N ALA A 116 23.81 -6.50 3.95
CA ALA A 116 25.19 -6.90 4.23
C ALA A 116 26.02 -5.80 4.91
N LYS A 117 25.68 -4.52 4.68
CA LYS A 117 26.31 -3.37 5.34
C LYS A 117 25.77 -3.12 6.75
N ALA A 118 24.63 -3.70 7.13
CA ALA A 118 23.90 -3.37 8.36
C ALA A 118 24.44 -4.14 9.59
N THR A 119 25.73 -3.96 9.91
CA THR A 119 26.50 -4.80 10.84
C THR A 119 26.01 -4.81 12.29
N GLN A 120 25.29 -3.77 12.74
CA GLN A 120 24.72 -3.70 14.10
C GLN A 120 23.20 -3.91 14.15
N MET A 121 22.57 -4.08 12.99
CA MET A 121 21.12 -4.12 12.85
C MET A 121 20.52 -5.29 13.62
N LYS A 122 19.42 -5.03 14.32
CA LYS A 122 18.63 -6.04 15.04
C LYS A 122 17.27 -6.25 14.41
N ILE A 123 16.69 -5.18 13.88
CA ILE A 123 15.35 -5.22 13.30
C ILE A 123 15.17 -4.21 12.17
N ILE A 124 14.56 -4.67 11.09
CA ILE A 124 14.02 -3.86 10.01
C ILE A 124 12.50 -3.83 10.18
N MET A 125 11.96 -2.65 10.47
CA MET A 125 10.52 -2.40 10.58
C MET A 125 10.03 -1.74 9.31
N GLN A 126 9.22 -2.44 8.53
CA GLN A 126 8.50 -1.84 7.42
C GLN A 126 7.36 -0.98 7.94
N TYR A 127 7.39 0.31 7.60
CA TYR A 127 6.29 1.25 7.83
C TYR A 127 5.18 0.99 6.81
N GLY A 128 4.43 -0.10 7.03
CA GLY A 128 3.39 -0.57 6.13
C GLY A 128 3.09 -2.06 6.29
N VAL A 129 2.17 -2.56 5.46
CA VAL A 129 1.65 -3.94 5.53
C VAL A 129 2.44 -4.93 4.66
N GLY A 130 2.87 -4.50 3.48
CA GLY A 130 3.59 -5.35 2.51
C GLY A 130 5.08 -5.39 2.81
N LEU A 131 5.74 -6.52 2.55
CA LEU A 131 7.18 -6.71 2.79
C LEU A 131 8.01 -6.73 1.50
N GLU A 132 7.43 -6.39 0.35
CA GLU A 132 8.07 -6.43 -0.96
C GLU A 132 9.32 -5.53 -1.08
N GLY A 133 9.42 -4.52 -0.21
CA GLY A 133 10.56 -3.61 -0.14
C GLY A 133 11.76 -4.15 0.64
N VAL A 134 11.64 -5.27 1.35
CA VAL A 134 12.70 -5.82 2.21
C VAL A 134 13.03 -7.24 1.75
N ASP A 135 14.30 -7.52 1.51
CA ASP A 135 14.77 -8.89 1.30
C ASP A 135 14.78 -9.67 2.61
N VAL A 136 13.66 -10.34 2.89
CA VAL A 136 13.44 -11.08 4.14
C VAL A 136 14.40 -12.26 4.27
N ASN A 137 14.80 -12.88 3.16
CA ASN A 137 15.73 -14.01 3.18
C ASN A 137 17.13 -13.54 3.57
N ALA A 138 17.64 -12.49 2.90
CA ALA A 138 18.92 -11.90 3.25
C ALA A 138 18.94 -11.39 4.71
N ALA A 139 17.86 -10.76 5.18
CA ALA A 139 17.74 -10.33 6.57
C ALA A 139 17.81 -11.52 7.54
N THR A 140 17.14 -12.63 7.21
CA THR A 140 17.16 -13.87 8.01
C THR A 140 18.55 -14.47 8.09
N GLU A 141 19.28 -14.54 6.97
CA GLU A 141 20.68 -15.03 6.93
C GLU A 141 21.61 -14.19 7.81
N HIS A 142 21.38 -12.87 7.86
CA HIS A 142 22.12 -11.93 8.71
C HIS A 142 21.58 -11.87 10.15
N LYS A 143 20.62 -12.72 10.53
CA LYS A 143 19.98 -12.76 11.86
C LYS A 143 19.29 -11.44 12.24
N ILE A 144 18.82 -10.69 11.25
CA ILE A 144 18.07 -9.45 11.40
C ILE A 144 16.58 -9.78 11.33
N LYS A 145 15.82 -9.38 12.35
CA LYS A 145 14.37 -9.58 12.36
C LYS A 145 13.71 -8.62 11.37
N VAL A 146 12.66 -9.09 10.69
CA VAL A 146 11.81 -8.23 9.86
C VAL A 146 10.42 -8.16 10.47
N ALA A 147 9.91 -6.94 10.64
CA ALA A 147 8.57 -6.67 11.14
C ALA A 147 7.81 -5.73 10.21
N ARG A 148 6.48 -5.75 10.35
CA ARG A 148 5.55 -4.90 9.60
C ARG A 148 4.41 -4.45 10.49
N ILE A 149 3.66 -3.46 10.02
CA ILE A 149 2.45 -2.99 10.70
C ILE A 149 1.24 -3.76 10.14
N PRO A 150 0.50 -4.53 10.95
CA PRO A 150 -0.68 -5.24 10.47
C PRO A 150 -1.76 -4.28 9.94
N GLY A 151 -2.35 -4.60 8.79
CA GLY A 151 -3.40 -3.75 8.20
C GLY A 151 -4.70 -3.72 9.00
N SER A 152 -4.95 -4.73 9.85
CA SER A 152 -6.16 -4.84 10.68
C SER A 152 -6.12 -4.02 11.96
N THR A 153 -4.93 -3.59 12.41
CA THR A 153 -4.74 -2.84 13.66
C THR A 153 -4.59 -1.34 13.42
N THR A 154 -4.73 -0.89 12.17
CA THR A 154 -4.56 0.51 11.77
C THR A 154 -5.67 0.96 10.83
N GLY A 155 -5.79 2.27 10.59
CA GLY A 155 -6.71 2.84 9.60
C GLY A 155 -6.33 2.56 8.13
N ASN A 156 -5.23 1.83 7.87
CA ASN A 156 -4.73 1.61 6.51
C ASN A 156 -5.72 0.78 5.67
N ALA A 157 -6.28 -0.31 6.22
CA ALA A 157 -7.22 -1.15 5.49
C ALA A 157 -8.51 -0.39 5.12
N VAL A 158 -8.99 0.46 6.03
CA VAL A 158 -10.13 1.36 5.81
C VAL A 158 -9.85 2.33 4.66
N SER A 159 -8.72 3.03 4.71
CA SER A 159 -8.33 3.99 3.66
C SER A 159 -8.18 3.32 2.29
N CYS A 160 -7.62 2.10 2.24
CA CYS A 160 -7.53 1.33 0.99
C CYS A 160 -8.91 0.91 0.47
N ALA A 161 -9.82 0.53 1.36
CA ALA A 161 -11.19 0.17 0.98
C ALA A 161 -11.97 1.37 0.42
N GLU A 162 -11.83 2.55 1.03
CA GLU A 162 -12.43 3.80 0.54
C GLU A 162 -11.92 4.13 -0.87
N MET A 163 -10.61 4.01 -1.10
CA MET A 163 -10.03 4.22 -2.43
C MET A 163 -10.56 3.21 -3.45
N ALA A 164 -10.68 1.92 -3.09
CA ALA A 164 -11.21 0.90 -3.99
C ALA A 164 -12.67 1.19 -4.40
N ILE A 165 -13.49 1.68 -3.47
CA ILE A 165 -14.88 2.06 -3.73
C ILE A 165 -14.94 3.32 -4.60
N TYR A 166 -14.14 4.33 -4.28
CA TYR A 166 -14.01 5.53 -5.12
C TYR A 166 -13.65 5.18 -6.56
N LEU A 167 -12.64 4.34 -6.77
CA LEU A 167 -12.23 3.89 -8.10
C LEU A 167 -13.34 3.08 -8.80
N THR A 168 -14.03 2.21 -8.06
CA THR A 168 -15.16 1.44 -8.58
C THR A 168 -16.27 2.35 -9.10
N LEU A 169 -16.67 3.35 -8.31
CA LEU A 169 -17.67 4.32 -8.70
C LEU A 169 -17.17 5.20 -9.86
N GLY A 170 -15.94 5.70 -9.79
CA GLY A 170 -15.35 6.52 -10.84
C GLY A 170 -15.31 5.81 -12.20
N ILE A 171 -15.00 4.50 -12.18
CA ILE A 171 -15.06 3.64 -13.36
C ILE A 171 -16.49 3.52 -13.89
N LEU A 172 -17.46 3.16 -13.05
CA LEU A 172 -18.86 2.99 -13.48
C LEU A 172 -19.43 4.31 -14.03
N ARG A 173 -19.12 5.42 -13.39
CA ARG A 173 -19.57 6.77 -13.75
C ARG A 173 -18.72 7.44 -14.83
N LYS A 174 -17.77 6.71 -15.44
CA LYS A 174 -16.95 7.22 -16.54
C LYS A 174 -16.23 8.55 -16.17
N GLN A 175 -15.69 8.67 -14.96
CA GLN A 175 -15.32 9.97 -14.36
C GLN A 175 -14.55 10.91 -15.29
N LYS A 176 -13.61 10.42 -16.09
CA LYS A 176 -12.84 11.22 -17.06
C LYS A 176 -13.69 11.76 -18.22
N GLU A 177 -14.59 10.94 -18.78
CA GLU A 177 -15.55 11.39 -19.80
C GLU A 177 -16.54 12.38 -19.20
N MET A 178 -16.96 12.15 -17.95
CA MET A 178 -17.88 13.05 -17.23
C MET A 178 -17.25 14.42 -16.96
N ASP A 179 -15.98 14.48 -16.57
CA ASP A 179 -15.23 15.73 -16.44
C ASP A 179 -15.18 16.51 -17.77
N THR A 180 -14.94 15.81 -18.88
CA THR A 180 -14.92 16.42 -20.21
C THR A 180 -16.30 16.98 -20.60
N ALA A 181 -17.38 16.23 -20.35
CA ALA A 181 -18.74 16.63 -20.65
C ALA A 181 -19.15 17.88 -19.86
N VAL A 182 -18.83 17.93 -18.56
CA VAL A 182 -19.09 19.10 -17.69
C VAL A 182 -18.38 20.34 -18.22
N ASN A 183 -17.10 20.21 -18.59
CA ASN A 183 -16.32 21.33 -19.15
C ASN A 183 -16.89 21.84 -20.49
N ARG A 184 -17.48 20.96 -21.29
CA ARG A 184 -18.17 21.32 -22.55
C ARG A 184 -19.61 21.78 -22.36
N LYS A 185 -20.16 21.64 -21.15
CA LYS A 185 -21.58 21.84 -20.83
C LYS A 185 -22.51 20.88 -21.60
N ASP A 186 -22.01 19.70 -21.94
CA ASP A 186 -22.79 18.65 -22.56
C ASP A 186 -23.74 18.03 -21.51
N LEU A 187 -25.02 17.90 -21.85
CA LEU A 187 -26.04 17.33 -20.96
C LEU A 187 -26.32 15.87 -21.32
N GLY A 188 -26.58 15.05 -20.30
CA GLY A 188 -26.98 13.64 -20.48
C GLY A 188 -25.87 12.67 -20.86
N VAL A 189 -24.61 13.12 -20.90
CA VAL A 189 -23.44 12.28 -21.20
C VAL A 189 -22.35 12.44 -20.13
N PRO A 190 -21.56 11.38 -19.89
CA PRO A 190 -21.77 10.00 -20.33
C PRO A 190 -22.83 9.30 -19.45
N VAL A 191 -23.58 8.34 -20.01
CA VAL A 191 -24.65 7.62 -19.29
C VAL A 191 -24.15 6.91 -18.02
N GLY A 192 -22.93 6.37 -18.07
CA GLY A 192 -22.37 5.60 -16.96
C GLY A 192 -23.12 4.29 -16.68
N ASP A 193 -22.83 3.70 -15.52
CA ASP A 193 -23.45 2.48 -15.01
C ASP A 193 -23.79 2.65 -13.52
N THR A 194 -24.78 1.88 -13.05
CA THR A 194 -25.22 1.86 -11.63
C THR A 194 -24.59 0.71 -10.87
N LEU A 195 -24.06 0.92 -9.66
CA LEU A 195 -23.43 -0.15 -8.87
C LEU A 195 -24.41 -1.21 -8.34
N PHE A 196 -25.65 -0.80 -8.02
CA PHE A 196 -26.70 -1.68 -7.51
C PHE A 196 -26.91 -2.92 -8.38
N GLY A 197 -27.04 -4.09 -7.74
CA GLY A 197 -27.26 -5.37 -8.40
C GLY A 197 -26.04 -5.96 -9.11
N LYS A 198 -24.89 -5.29 -9.13
CA LYS A 198 -23.67 -5.84 -9.73
C LYS A 198 -23.03 -6.92 -8.86
N THR A 199 -22.33 -7.83 -9.52
CA THR A 199 -21.47 -8.82 -8.87
C THR A 199 -20.04 -8.29 -8.77
N ILE A 200 -19.46 -8.31 -7.57
CA ILE A 200 -18.09 -7.87 -7.27
C ILE A 200 -17.29 -9.09 -6.83
N LEU A 201 -16.13 -9.30 -7.47
CA LEU A 201 -15.14 -10.27 -7.01
C LEU A 201 -14.06 -9.56 -6.20
N ILE A 202 -13.85 -9.99 -4.96
CA ILE A 202 -12.73 -9.58 -4.11
C ILE A 202 -11.67 -10.68 -4.14
N LEU A 203 -10.56 -10.43 -4.81
CA LEU A 203 -9.41 -11.35 -4.79
C LEU A 203 -8.58 -11.10 -3.54
N GLY A 204 -8.57 -12.06 -2.61
CA GLY A 204 -7.88 -11.92 -1.33
C GLY A 204 -8.77 -11.33 -0.23
N PHE A 205 -9.50 -12.19 0.47
CA PHE A 205 -10.37 -11.81 1.59
C PHE A 205 -9.62 -11.68 2.94
N GLY A 206 -8.66 -10.74 2.96
CA GLY A 206 -7.90 -10.30 4.14
C GLY A 206 -8.44 -9.00 4.74
N ALA A 207 -7.62 -8.29 5.53
CA ALA A 207 -8.03 -7.05 6.21
C ALA A 207 -8.67 -6.01 5.27
N ILE A 208 -8.05 -5.74 4.10
CA ILE A 208 -8.61 -4.82 3.10
C ILE A 208 -9.89 -5.38 2.48
N GLY A 209 -9.89 -6.65 2.07
CA GLY A 209 -11.06 -7.29 1.45
C GLY A 209 -12.30 -7.27 2.35
N ILE A 210 -12.12 -7.46 3.65
CA ILE A 210 -13.20 -7.36 4.65
C ILE A 210 -13.75 -5.92 4.69
N GLU A 211 -12.88 -4.92 4.79
CA GLU A 211 -13.31 -3.50 4.84
C GLU A 211 -13.97 -3.03 3.53
N VAL A 212 -13.56 -3.58 2.39
CA VAL A 212 -14.21 -3.39 1.08
C VAL A 212 -15.60 -3.99 1.10
N ALA A 213 -15.75 -5.26 1.52
CA ALA A 213 -17.04 -5.94 1.52
C ALA A 213 -18.05 -5.27 2.47
N LYS A 214 -17.63 -4.88 3.69
CA LYS A 214 -18.46 -4.13 4.65
C LYS A 214 -19.11 -2.90 4.03
N ARG A 215 -18.34 -2.13 3.26
CA ARG A 215 -18.80 -0.87 2.66
C ARG A 215 -19.55 -1.08 1.35
N LEU A 216 -19.28 -2.17 0.63
CA LEU A 216 -20.00 -2.51 -0.59
C LEU A 216 -21.38 -3.12 -0.33
N ARG A 217 -21.55 -3.87 0.76
CA ARG A 217 -22.84 -4.52 1.09
C ARG A 217 -24.05 -3.58 1.01
N PRO A 218 -24.04 -2.36 1.60
CA PRO A 218 -25.16 -1.42 1.51
C PRO A 218 -25.50 -0.93 0.10
N PHE A 219 -24.61 -1.09 -0.89
CA PHE A 219 -24.91 -0.76 -2.30
C PHE A 219 -25.78 -1.81 -2.99
N GLY A 220 -26.15 -2.90 -2.31
CA GLY A 220 -27.00 -3.96 -2.89
C GLY A 220 -26.27 -4.76 -3.97
N VAL A 221 -24.98 -5.05 -3.77
CA VAL A 221 -24.16 -5.87 -4.66
C VAL A 221 -24.13 -7.33 -4.22
N LYS A 222 -23.87 -8.23 -5.17
CA LYS A 222 -23.44 -9.61 -4.89
C LYS A 222 -21.93 -9.64 -4.71
N ILE A 223 -21.41 -10.28 -3.67
CA ILE A 223 -19.98 -10.36 -3.36
C ILE A 223 -19.50 -11.81 -3.51
N LEU A 224 -18.56 -12.02 -4.43
CA LEU A 224 -17.74 -13.23 -4.51
C LEU A 224 -16.38 -12.89 -3.92
N ALA A 225 -15.74 -13.82 -3.22
CA ALA A 225 -14.40 -13.58 -2.73
C ALA A 225 -13.54 -14.84 -2.74
N THR A 226 -12.23 -14.65 -2.94
CA THR A 226 -11.25 -15.74 -2.84
C THR A 226 -10.35 -15.56 -1.63
N LYS A 227 -10.04 -16.67 -0.95
CA LYS A 227 -9.12 -16.73 0.18
C LYS A 227 -8.48 -18.11 0.22
N ARG A 228 -7.18 -18.16 0.55
CA ARG A 228 -6.43 -19.43 0.68
C ARG A 228 -7.00 -20.36 1.76
N ASN A 229 -7.50 -19.79 2.85
CA ASN A 229 -8.09 -20.57 3.94
C ASN A 229 -9.25 -19.78 4.55
N TRP A 230 -10.42 -20.42 4.61
CA TRP A 230 -11.67 -19.86 5.13
C TRP A 230 -11.98 -20.28 6.57
N SER A 231 -11.12 -21.04 7.24
CA SER A 231 -11.34 -21.60 8.58
C SER A 231 -11.99 -20.60 9.55
N SER A 232 -13.15 -21.00 10.10
CA SER A 232 -14.10 -20.19 10.89
C SER A 232 -13.54 -19.63 12.19
N ASP A 233 -12.50 -20.25 12.76
CA ASP A 233 -11.98 -19.89 14.09
C ASP A 233 -11.28 -18.54 14.16
N THR A 234 -11.11 -17.85 13.02
CA THR A 234 -10.35 -16.59 12.92
C THR A 234 -11.17 -15.38 12.49
N LEU A 235 -12.42 -15.57 12.05
CA LEU A 235 -13.26 -14.48 11.55
C LEU A 235 -14.55 -14.37 12.37
N PRO A 236 -14.91 -13.16 12.84
CA PRO A 236 -16.21 -12.93 13.44
C PRO A 236 -17.35 -13.34 12.50
N SER A 237 -18.45 -13.88 13.04
CA SER A 237 -19.60 -14.35 12.25
C SER A 237 -20.12 -13.31 11.24
N TYR A 238 -20.17 -12.04 11.63
CA TYR A 238 -20.62 -10.96 10.75
C TYR A 238 -19.76 -10.82 9.48
N VAL A 239 -18.49 -11.22 9.52
CA VAL A 239 -17.59 -11.17 8.36
C VAL A 239 -17.94 -12.27 7.35
N ASP A 240 -18.42 -13.40 7.85
CA ASP A 240 -18.80 -14.55 7.05
C ASP A 240 -20.01 -14.25 6.16
N GLU A 241 -20.94 -13.46 6.70
CA GLU A 241 -22.16 -12.97 6.02
C GLU A 241 -21.86 -11.91 4.94
N LEU A 242 -20.64 -11.37 4.89
CA LEU A 242 -20.26 -10.36 3.88
C LEU A 242 -20.01 -10.95 2.48
N VAL A 243 -19.98 -12.28 2.33
CA VAL A 243 -19.62 -12.94 1.06
C VAL A 243 -20.70 -13.93 0.66
N ASP A 244 -21.24 -13.79 -0.56
CA ASP A 244 -22.28 -14.68 -1.10
C ASP A 244 -21.71 -15.96 -1.71
N LYS A 245 -20.49 -15.91 -2.25
CA LYS A 245 -19.78 -17.09 -2.78
C LYS A 245 -18.30 -17.02 -2.39
N LYS A 246 -17.84 -18.07 -1.71
CA LYS A 246 -16.47 -18.22 -1.21
C LYS A 246 -15.72 -19.22 -2.06
N GLY A 247 -14.47 -18.92 -2.38
CA GLY A 247 -13.61 -19.81 -3.16
C GLY A 247 -12.14 -19.72 -2.75
N GLY A 248 -11.35 -20.67 -3.23
CA GLY A 248 -9.89 -20.66 -3.12
C GLY A 248 -9.21 -19.91 -4.27
N PRO A 249 -7.87 -19.88 -4.31
CA PRO A 249 -7.11 -19.39 -5.46
C PRO A 249 -7.46 -20.07 -6.79
N GLU A 250 -7.82 -21.35 -6.75
CA GLU A 250 -8.22 -22.17 -7.90
C GLU A 250 -9.50 -21.68 -8.58
N ASP A 251 -10.43 -21.09 -7.82
CA ASP A 251 -11.72 -20.61 -8.31
C ASP A 251 -11.64 -19.22 -8.97
N MET A 252 -10.46 -18.58 -8.97
CA MET A 252 -10.32 -17.17 -9.35
C MET A 252 -10.83 -16.86 -10.76
N TYR A 253 -10.63 -17.78 -11.72
CA TYR A 253 -11.05 -17.58 -13.10
C TYR A 253 -12.56 -17.78 -13.29
N GLU A 254 -13.13 -18.79 -12.64
CA GLU A 254 -14.58 -19.00 -12.61
C GLU A 254 -15.27 -17.77 -12.05
N PHE A 255 -14.84 -17.30 -10.87
CA PHE A 255 -15.46 -16.15 -10.22
C PHE A 255 -15.26 -14.86 -11.02
N ALA A 256 -14.12 -14.71 -11.70
CA ALA A 256 -13.87 -13.57 -12.57
C ALA A 256 -14.81 -13.52 -13.78
N GLY A 257 -15.25 -14.69 -14.26
CA GLY A 257 -16.27 -14.84 -15.30
C GLY A 257 -17.66 -14.39 -14.84
N GLU A 258 -18.02 -14.65 -13.59
CA GLU A 258 -19.30 -14.22 -13.00
C GLU A 258 -19.33 -12.72 -12.62
N ALA A 259 -18.20 -12.15 -12.24
CA ALA A 259 -18.14 -10.81 -11.69
C ALA A 259 -18.30 -9.71 -12.75
N ASN A 260 -18.94 -8.60 -12.40
CA ASN A 260 -18.91 -7.38 -13.21
C ASN A 260 -17.65 -6.56 -12.93
N ILE A 261 -17.20 -6.51 -11.67
CA ILE A 261 -16.02 -5.76 -11.22
C ILE A 261 -15.13 -6.71 -10.41
N VAL A 262 -13.81 -6.57 -10.58
CA VAL A 262 -12.81 -7.31 -9.79
C VAL A 262 -12.02 -6.28 -8.98
N ILE A 263 -11.85 -6.54 -7.69
CA ILE A 263 -11.04 -5.75 -6.77
C ILE A 263 -9.93 -6.66 -6.24
N ALA A 264 -8.69 -6.34 -6.59
CA ALA A 264 -7.52 -7.08 -6.13
C ALA A 264 -7.04 -6.56 -4.76
N CYS A 265 -7.14 -7.41 -3.75
CA CYS A 265 -6.73 -7.19 -2.36
C CYS A 265 -5.65 -8.18 -1.90
N MET A 266 -5.00 -8.87 -2.84
CA MET A 266 -3.95 -9.86 -2.56
C MET A 266 -2.61 -9.18 -2.26
N THR A 267 -1.81 -9.81 -1.41
CA THR A 267 -0.39 -9.43 -1.25
C THR A 267 0.40 -9.77 -2.50
N LEU A 268 1.34 -8.91 -2.88
CA LEU A 268 2.25 -9.18 -3.98
C LEU A 268 3.25 -10.28 -3.59
N THR A 269 3.24 -11.37 -4.32
CA THR A 269 4.16 -12.51 -4.24
C THR A 269 4.48 -12.98 -5.65
N SER A 270 5.50 -13.83 -5.81
CA SER A 270 5.80 -14.47 -7.10
C SER A 270 4.57 -15.16 -7.72
N GLU A 271 3.73 -15.77 -6.89
CA GLU A 271 2.48 -16.43 -7.30
C GLU A 271 1.40 -15.44 -7.76
N THR A 272 1.27 -14.28 -7.10
CA THR A 272 0.15 -13.34 -7.36
C THR A 272 0.43 -12.32 -8.46
N VAL A 273 1.70 -12.13 -8.85
CA VAL A 273 2.10 -11.31 -10.01
C VAL A 273 1.36 -11.75 -11.27
N ASN A 274 1.38 -13.05 -11.54
CA ASN A 274 0.76 -13.62 -12.74
C ASN A 274 -0.75 -13.83 -12.58
N ALA A 275 -1.25 -14.03 -11.37
CA ALA A 275 -2.68 -14.21 -11.12
C ALA A 275 -3.49 -12.95 -11.48
N SER A 276 -3.00 -11.76 -11.11
CA SER A 276 -3.71 -10.49 -11.38
C SER A 276 -3.73 -10.15 -12.88
N LEU A 277 -2.59 -10.34 -13.55
CA LEU A 277 -2.46 -10.19 -15.01
C LEU A 277 -3.21 -11.28 -15.78
N GLY A 278 -3.29 -12.49 -15.21
CA GLY A 278 -4.01 -13.64 -15.74
C GLY A 278 -5.53 -13.45 -15.68
N VAL A 279 -6.07 -12.94 -14.58
CA VAL A 279 -7.51 -12.61 -14.46
C VAL A 279 -7.91 -11.52 -15.45
N LEU A 280 -7.05 -10.50 -15.60
CA LEU A 280 -7.22 -9.48 -16.64
C LEU A 280 -7.13 -10.13 -18.02
N SER A 281 -6.14 -10.95 -18.33
CA SER A 281 -6.02 -11.59 -19.65
C SER A 281 -7.17 -12.55 -19.97
N TYR A 282 -7.57 -13.42 -19.04
CA TYR A 282 -8.63 -14.41 -19.19
C TYR A 282 -9.96 -13.77 -19.58
N LYS A 283 -10.34 -12.68 -18.89
CA LYS A 283 -11.60 -11.98 -19.14
C LYS A 283 -11.62 -11.22 -20.48
N TYR A 284 -10.45 -10.87 -21.01
CA TYR A 284 -10.34 -10.14 -22.28
C TYR A 284 -10.13 -11.09 -23.47
N SER A 285 -9.43 -12.22 -23.31
CA SER A 285 -9.22 -13.23 -24.37
C SER A 285 -10.52 -13.93 -24.78
N PHE A 286 -11.41 -14.24 -23.84
CA PHE A 286 -12.71 -14.84 -24.18
C PHE A 286 -13.65 -13.89 -24.93
N LYS A 287 -13.42 -12.56 -24.83
CA LYS A 287 -14.17 -11.54 -25.59
C LYS A 287 -13.60 -11.25 -26.97
N MET A 288 -12.36 -11.68 -27.27
CA MET A 288 -11.73 -11.53 -28.59
C MET A 288 -11.96 -12.75 -29.49
N ALA A 289 -12.33 -13.91 -28.92
CA ALA A 289 -12.63 -15.14 -29.68
C ALA A 289 -14.10 -15.25 -30.13
N SER A 290 -14.92 -14.21 -29.92
CA SER A 290 -16.34 -14.16 -30.30
C SER A 290 -16.70 -12.84 -30.99
N THR A 291 -16.01 -12.57 -32.11
CA THR A 291 -16.50 -11.74 -33.22
C THR A 291 -15.96 -12.30 -34.51
#